data_AF-A0A7S0ALD9-F1
#
_entry.id   AF-A0A7S0ALD9-F1
#
_cell.length_a   1.000
_cell.length_b   1.000
_cell.length_c   1.000
_cell.angle_alpha   90.00
_cell.angle_beta   90.00
_cell.angle_gamma   90.00
#
_symmetry.space_group_name_H-M   'P 1'
#
loop_
_entity.id
_entity.type
_entity.pdbx_description
1 polymer ?
#
loop_
_entity_poly.entity_id
_entity_poly.type
_entity_poly.pdbx_seq_one_letter_code
_entity_poly.pdbx_strand_id
1 'polypeptide(L)'
;ALFIHQMIPHHQNAVNMAKALLKTGSLGCENVEDETDDCAMEVIVREIINGQNAQILAMRAILSGGNYPEEDDCKVEIGRKDNDSSSTTKLVRASAAVVGSAIPFVFIHVLM
;
A
#
# COMPACT_ATOMS: atom_id res chain seq x y z
N ALA A 1 -9.35 19.50 3.98
CA ALA A 1 -8.41 20.07 3.00
C ALA A 1 -8.58 19.31 1.67
N LEU A 2 -9.61 19.68 0.88
CA LEU A 2 -10.16 18.81 -0.17
C LEU A 2 -9.13 18.29 -1.17
N PHE A 3 -8.26 19.17 -1.69
CA PHE A 3 -7.24 18.78 -2.65
C PHE A 3 -6.33 17.65 -2.13
N ILE A 4 -5.92 17.72 -0.86
CA ILE A 4 -5.02 16.73 -0.28
C ILE A 4 -5.73 15.38 -0.09
N HIS A 5 -6.98 15.39 0.39
CA HIS A 5 -7.78 14.17 0.53
C HIS A 5 -8.04 13.46 -0.80
N GLN A 6 -8.05 14.20 -1.91
CA GLN A 6 -8.17 13.61 -3.26
C GLN A 6 -6.81 13.22 -3.86
N MET A 7 -5.75 13.96 -3.56
CA MET A 7 -4.45 13.76 -4.20
C MET A 7 -3.65 12.62 -3.55
N ILE A 8 -3.82 12.36 -2.25
CA ILE A 8 -3.22 11.17 -1.60
C ILE A 8 -3.68 9.86 -2.28
N PRO A 9 -4.99 9.57 -2.44
CA PRO A 9 -5.42 8.34 -3.11
C PRO A 9 -5.12 8.34 -4.62
N HIS A 10 -5.15 9.50 -5.29
CA HIS A 10 -4.71 9.61 -6.69
C HIS A 10 -3.24 9.17 -6.86
N HIS A 11 -2.34 9.67 -6.02
CA HIS A 11 -0.94 9.29 -6.04
C HIS A 11 -0.72 7.83 -5.63
N GLN A 12 -1.46 7.34 -4.63
CA GLN A 12 -1.36 5.94 -4.22
C GLN A 12 -1.73 4.99 -5.36
N ASN A 13 -2.74 5.34 -6.16
CA ASN A 13 -3.13 4.57 -7.33
C ASN A 13 -2.02 4.55 -8.39
N ALA A 14 -1.43 5.71 -8.71
CA ALA A 14 -0.31 5.78 -9.65
C ALA A 14 0.91 4.98 -9.19
N VAL A 15 1.27 5.05 -7.90
CA VAL A 15 2.33 4.22 -7.32
C VAL A 15 2.02 2.73 -7.47
N ASN A 16 0.77 2.32 -7.27
CA ASN A 16 0.36 0.92 -7.40
C ASN A 16 0.44 0.43 -8.85
N MET A 17 0.01 1.24 -9.83
CA MET A 17 0.16 0.91 -11.25
C MET A 17 1.64 0.78 -11.65
N ALA A 18 2.48 1.70 -11.17
CA ALA A 18 3.91 1.66 -11.41
C ALA A 18 4.58 0.40 -10.82
N LYS A 19 4.25 0.07 -9.56
CA LYS A 19 4.71 -1.17 -8.93
C LYS A 19 4.21 -2.42 -9.64
N ALA A 20 2.97 -2.40 -10.16
CA ALA A 20 2.41 -3.51 -10.90
C ALA A 20 3.22 -3.78 -12.17
N LEU A 21 3.56 -2.75 -12.95
CA LEU A 21 4.36 -2.88 -14.16
C LEU A 21 5.77 -3.45 -13.86
N LEU A 22 6.45 -2.98 -12.82
CA LEU A 22 7.75 -3.57 -12.44
C LEU A 22 7.62 -5.04 -12.01
N LYS A 23 6.48 -5.43 -11.42
CA LYS A 23 6.25 -6.80 -10.97
C LYS A 23 5.96 -7.76 -12.12
N THR A 24 5.46 -7.29 -13.26
CA THR A 24 5.24 -8.18 -14.42
C THR A 24 6.54 -8.59 -15.09
N GLY A 25 7.64 -7.87 -14.87
CA GLY A 25 8.90 -8.09 -15.57
C GLY A 25 8.79 -7.85 -17.08
N SER A 26 7.82 -7.03 -17.50
CA SER A 26 7.55 -6.76 -18.92
C SER A 26 8.52 -5.75 -19.54
N LEU A 27 9.31 -5.05 -18.72
CA LEU A 27 10.35 -4.12 -19.18
C LEU A 27 11.66 -4.88 -19.26
N GLY A 28 12.25 -5.00 -20.45
CA GLY A 28 13.53 -5.67 -20.69
C GLY A 28 14.72 -4.74 -20.49
N CYS A 29 14.92 -4.21 -19.28
CA CYS A 29 16.05 -3.32 -18.98
C CYS A 29 17.06 -4.00 -18.03
N GLU A 30 18.24 -4.35 -18.54
CA GLU A 30 19.33 -4.89 -17.70
C GLU A 30 20.17 -3.78 -17.07
N ASN A 31 20.39 -2.69 -17.80
CA ASN A 31 21.11 -1.52 -17.33
C ASN A 31 20.30 -0.24 -17.59
N VAL A 32 19.93 0.46 -16.52
CA VAL A 32 19.10 1.68 -16.58
C VAL A 32 19.77 2.87 -17.28
N GLU A 33 21.07 2.78 -17.56
CA GLU A 33 21.81 3.78 -18.35
C GLU A 33 21.63 3.59 -19.87
N ASP A 34 21.06 2.46 -20.30
CA ASP A 34 20.84 2.19 -21.71
C ASP A 34 19.70 3.03 -22.30
N GLU A 35 19.90 3.55 -23.51
CA GLU A 35 18.92 4.38 -24.23
C GLU A 35 17.88 3.52 -24.99
N THR A 36 17.22 2.59 -24.30
CA THR A 36 16.10 1.81 -24.85
C THR A 36 14.76 2.31 -24.33
N ASP A 37 13.68 2.08 -25.09
CA ASP A 37 12.33 2.46 -24.67
C ASP A 37 11.94 1.79 -23.33
N ASP A 38 12.30 0.52 -23.15
CA ASP A 38 12.04 -0.23 -21.92
C ASP A 38 12.82 0.34 -20.72
N CYS A 39 14.09 0.72 -20.92
CA CYS A 39 14.88 1.36 -19.87
C CYS A 39 14.39 2.78 -19.54
N ALA A 40 14.01 3.57 -20.53
CA ALA A 40 13.39 4.88 -20.32
C ALA A 40 12.08 4.74 -19.52
N MET A 41 11.26 3.74 -19.87
CA MET A 41 10.05 3.42 -19.11
C MET A 41 10.37 2.96 -17.70
N GLU A 42 11.38 2.13 -17.47
CA GLU A 42 11.77 1.69 -16.14
C GLU A 42 12.18 2.88 -15.25
N VAL A 43 12.95 3.82 -15.79
CA VAL A 43 13.32 5.06 -15.09
C VAL A 43 12.08 5.85 -14.69
N ILE A 44 11.15 6.11 -15.63
CA ILE A 44 9.90 6.85 -15.35
C ILE A 44 9.09 6.18 -14.24
N VAL A 45 8.97 4.85 -14.28
CA VAL A 45 8.15 4.09 -13.33
C VAL A 45 8.78 4.13 -11.93
N ARG A 46 10.11 4.06 -11.83
CA ARG A 46 10.86 4.24 -10.57
C ARG A 46 10.73 5.66 -10.02
N GLU A 47 10.77 6.68 -10.88
CA GLU A 47 10.55 8.08 -10.51
C GLU A 47 9.13 8.31 -10.00
N ILE A 48 8.10 7.74 -10.65
CA ILE A 48 6.71 7.79 -10.19
C ILE A 48 6.59 7.21 -8.78
N ILE A 49 7.17 6.03 -8.53
CA ILE A 49 7.12 5.39 -7.23
C ILE A 49 7.76 6.30 -6.17
N ASN A 50 8.97 6.81 -6.43
CA ASN A 50 9.69 7.58 -5.42
C ASN A 50 9.07 8.97 -5.20
N GLY A 51 8.81 9.70 -6.28
CA GLY A 51 8.29 11.06 -6.25
C GLY A 51 6.90 11.14 -5.64
N GLN A 52 5.98 10.27 -6.07
CA GLN A 52 4.61 10.31 -5.56
C GLN A 52 4.51 9.81 -4.11
N ASN A 53 5.35 8.85 -3.67
CA ASN A 53 5.41 8.49 -2.25
C ASN A 53 5.95 9.63 -1.38
N ALA A 54 6.97 10.36 -1.84
CA ALA A 54 7.48 11.53 -1.13
C ALA A 54 6.41 12.63 -1.01
N GLN A 55 5.64 12.88 -2.08
CA GLN A 55 4.53 13.82 -2.08
C GLN A 55 3.39 13.38 -1.15
N ILE A 56 3.05 12.08 -1.11
CA ILE A 56 2.09 11.53 -0.14
C ILE A 56 2.54 11.82 1.30
N LEU A 57 3.81 11.58 1.63
CA LEU A 57 4.33 11.86 2.96
C LEU A 57 4.22 13.36 3.31
N ALA A 58 4.61 14.24 2.38
CA ALA A 58 4.50 15.68 2.56
C ALA A 58 3.04 16.13 2.76
N MET A 59 2.12 15.59 1.97
CA MET A 59 0.69 15.86 2.11
C MET A 59 0.12 15.40 3.45
N ARG A 60 0.51 14.21 3.93
CA ARG A 60 0.14 13.73 5.28
C ARG A 60 0.69 14.63 6.38
N ALA A 61 1.93 15.10 6.23
CA ALA A 61 2.52 16.07 7.16
C ALA A 61 1.75 17.40 7.19
N ILE A 62 1.25 17.88 6.04
CA ILE A 62 0.40 19.08 5.97
C ILE A 62 -0.93 18.87 6.69
N LEU A 63 -1.59 17.71 6.52
CA LEU A 63 -2.83 17.40 7.25
C LEU A 63 -2.60 17.42 8.77
N SER A 64 -1.54 16.74 9.22
CA SER A 64 -1.17 16.66 10.64
C SER A 64 -0.81 18.04 11.22
N GLY A 65 0.04 18.82 10.53
CA GLY A 65 0.47 20.14 10.98
C GLY A 65 -0.66 21.18 10.99
N GLY A 66 -1.64 21.05 10.09
CA GLY A 66 -2.84 21.89 10.05
C GLY A 66 -3.98 21.43 10.97
N ASN A 67 -3.80 20.31 11.70
CA ASN A 67 -4.83 19.67 12.51
C ASN A 67 -6.12 19.38 11.70
N TYR A 68 -5.96 19.03 10.42
CA TYR A 68 -7.04 18.53 9.57
C TYR A 68 -7.25 17.03 9.86
N PRO A 69 -8.47 16.50 9.67
CA PRO A 69 -8.68 15.05 9.70
C PRO A 69 -7.81 14.38 8.63
N GLU A 70 -7.52 13.08 8.75
CA GLU A 70 -6.78 12.35 7.71
C GLU A 70 -7.63 12.10 6.46
N GLU A 71 -8.91 11.81 6.66
CA GLU A 71 -9.88 11.49 5.62
C GLU A 71 -11.04 12.50 5.60
N ASP A 72 -11.66 12.65 4.44
CA ASP A 72 -12.81 13.55 4.20
C ASP A 72 -13.93 12.78 3.48
N ASP A 73 -14.22 11.59 3.98
CA ASP A 73 -15.22 10.68 3.45
C ASP A 73 -16.62 11.04 3.96
N CYS A 74 -17.58 11.12 3.03
CA CYS A 74 -19.00 11.23 3.37
C CYS A 74 -19.51 9.89 3.92
N LYS A 75 -20.01 9.88 5.16
CA LYS A 75 -20.72 8.73 5.71
C LYS A 75 -22.11 8.63 5.09
N VAL A 76 -22.28 7.71 4.15
CA VAL A 76 -23.59 7.42 3.55
C VAL A 76 -24.25 6.28 4.34
N GLU A 77 -25.32 6.60 5.08
CA GLU A 77 -26.14 5.57 5.72
C GLU A 77 -27.01 4.87 4.67
N ILE A 78 -26.61 3.66 4.28
CA ILE A 78 -27.42 2.83 3.38
C ILE A 78 -28.48 2.12 4.23
N GLY A 79 -29.67 2.71 4.32
CA GLY A 79 -30.82 2.12 5.00
C GLY A 79 -31.29 0.83 4.32
N ARG A 80 -30.89 -0.34 4.85
CA ARG A 80 -31.54 -1.60 4.52
C ARG A 80 -32.86 -1.64 5.30
N LYS A 81 -34.00 -1.63 4.59
CA LYS A 81 -35.31 -1.88 5.20
C LYS A 81 -35.39 -3.36 5.60
N ASP A 82 -34.74 -3.71 6.70
CA ASP A 82 -35.02 -4.94 7.41
C ASP A 82 -35.99 -4.60 8.54
N ASN A 83 -37.26 -4.95 8.36
CA ASN A 83 -38.18 -5.06 9.47
C ASN A 83 -37.72 -6.23 10.34
N ASP A 84 -36.81 -6.01 11.28
CA ASP A 84 -36.91 -6.68 12.58
C ASP A 84 -36.11 -5.97 13.67
N SER A 85 -36.76 -5.89 14.82
CA SER A 85 -36.28 -5.34 16.06
C SER A 85 -35.15 -6.22 16.63
N SER A 86 -34.16 -5.58 17.24
CA SER A 86 -33.34 -6.15 18.32
C SER A 86 -32.60 -7.47 18.00
N SER A 87 -31.29 -7.39 17.75
CA SER A 87 -30.42 -8.55 17.99
C SER A 87 -28.98 -8.16 18.32
N THR A 88 -28.71 -8.16 19.63
CA THR A 88 -27.61 -8.90 20.26
C THR A 88 -26.36 -9.13 19.42
N THR A 89 -25.31 -8.36 19.72
CA THR A 89 -23.93 -8.56 19.27
C THR A 89 -23.44 -9.97 19.60
N LYS A 90 -23.41 -10.88 18.62
CA LYS A 90 -22.61 -12.11 18.69
C LYS A 90 -21.20 -11.81 18.15
N LEU A 91 -20.26 -11.73 19.08
CA LEU A 91 -18.82 -11.67 18.83
C LEU A 91 -18.35 -13.01 18.24
N VAL A 92 -18.04 -13.06 16.95
CA VAL A 92 -17.35 -14.20 16.35
C VAL A 92 -15.84 -13.96 16.44
N ARG A 93 -15.20 -14.65 17.40
CA ARG A 93 -13.74 -14.71 17.51
C ARG A 93 -13.21 -15.71 16.47
N ALA A 94 -12.41 -15.23 15.53
CA ALA A 94 -11.58 -16.10 14.70
C ALA A 94 -10.24 -16.35 15.41
N SER A 95 -10.04 -17.55 15.94
CA SER A 95 -8.76 -17.97 16.53
C SER A 95 -7.90 -18.60 15.43
N ALA A 96 -6.90 -17.86 14.94
CA ALA A 96 -5.82 -18.42 14.12
C ALA A 96 -4.74 -18.99 15.05
N ALA A 97 -4.66 -20.32 15.13
CA ALA A 97 -3.56 -21.01 15.80
C ALA A 97 -2.35 -21.02 14.88
N VAL A 98 -1.33 -20.22 15.19
CA VAL A 98 0.00 -20.31 14.58
C VAL A 98 0.71 -21.51 15.20
N VAL A 99 0.81 -22.61 14.46
CA VAL A 99 1.65 -23.74 14.86
C VAL A 99 3.09 -23.37 14.51
N GLY A 100 3.84 -22.93 15.52
CA GLY A 100 5.28 -22.70 15.41
C GLY A 100 6.00 -24.01 15.15
N SER A 101 6.63 -24.13 13.98
CA SER A 101 7.55 -25.21 13.68
C SER A 101 8.94 -24.85 14.21
N ALA A 102 9.41 -25.64 15.18
CA ALA A 102 10.73 -25.52 15.77
C ALA A 102 11.80 -25.82 14.71
N ILE A 103 12.67 -24.85 14.41
CA ILE A 103 13.89 -25.08 13.64
C ILE A 103 14.92 -25.70 14.61
N PRO A 104 15.37 -26.96 14.41
CA PRO A 104 16.48 -27.47 15.19
C PRO A 104 17.77 -26.80 14.70
N PHE A 105 18.44 -26.10 15.61
CA PHE A 105 19.84 -25.69 15.46
C PHE A 105 20.69 -26.94 15.19
N VAL A 106 21.10 -27.15 13.94
CA VAL A 106 22.13 -28.13 13.60
C VAL A 106 23.45 -27.38 13.39
N PHE A 107 24.23 -27.36 14.47
CA PHE A 107 25.69 -27.48 14.50
C PHE A 107 26.47 -26.89 13.31
N ILE A 108 26.94 -25.64 13.46
CA ILE A 108 28.17 -25.19 12.81
C ILE A 108 29.33 -25.93 13.51
N HIS A 109 29.84 -26.98 12.87
CA HIS A 109 31.08 -27.62 13.28
C HIS A 109 32.24 -26.74 12.80
N VAL A 110 32.91 -26.14 13.78
CA VAL A 110 34.27 -25.63 13.67
C VAL A 110 35.22 -26.79 13.31
N LEU A 111 36.28 -26.46 12.56
CA LEU A 111 37.50 -27.23 12.29
C LEU A 111 37.51 -28.12 11.02
N MET A 112 37.98 -27.56 9.91
CA MET A 112 39.29 -27.86 9.28
C MET A 112 39.52 -26.91 8.09
#